data_AF-A0AA43KV50-F1
#
_entry.id   AF-A0AA43KV50-F1
#
_cell.length_a   1.000
_cell.length_b   1.000
_cell.length_c   1.000
_cell.angle_alpha   90.00
_cell.angle_beta   90.00
_cell.angle_gamma   90.00
#
_symmetry.space_group_name_H-M   'P 1'
#
loop_
_entity.id
_entity.type
_entity.pdbx_description
1 polymer ?
#
loop_
_entity_poly.entity_id
_entity_poly.type
_entity_poly.pdbx_seq_one_letter_code
_entity_poly.pdbx_strand_id
1 'polypeptide(L)'
;MKNNSLELELRKVEFSTPNDKIPFEKHTYNGVLGIQGCEAYYNHLDKLYNEYFENIRENIENLLFSDKNSILIYLNDKIILFDSIKSDFNEKNYMDWDAYIVSCEKYYSENIKSNQGAKNEYNTAKFFKEMSGTQVYFIEKGINDLQQLFNNYNGEKKIADTSKKNLSIKNNSLSAYVDDYFSRYSDSDTLTNKDLEFIFDITRPTIDKWKIQGKFIQISEEGKRPILYSKEDVMNKIKNGVLPHRLTDVEQKGRLYMVK
;
A
#
# COMPACT_ATOMS: atom_id res chain seq x y z
N MET A 1 -31.03 -2.58 8.13
CA MET A 1 -29.70 -1.97 7.87
C MET A 1 -29.79 -1.36 6.48
N LYS A 2 -29.45 -0.08 6.30
CA LYS A 2 -29.46 0.55 4.97
C LYS A 2 -28.47 -0.20 4.07
N ASN A 3 -28.86 -0.52 2.83
CA ASN A 3 -27.97 -1.06 1.81
C ASN A 3 -26.83 -0.06 1.58
N ASN A 4 -25.72 -0.21 2.30
CA ASN A 4 -24.50 0.52 1.99
C ASN A 4 -23.78 -0.30 0.92
N SER A 5 -23.60 0.28 -0.26
CA SER A 5 -22.71 -0.31 -1.27
C SER A 5 -21.29 -0.36 -0.71
N LEU A 6 -20.49 -1.35 -1.14
CA LEU A 6 -19.07 -1.45 -0.79
C LEU A 6 -18.35 -0.11 -0.95
N GLU A 7 -18.60 0.59 -2.04
CA GLU A 7 -18.00 1.88 -2.36
C GLU A 7 -18.26 2.94 -1.27
N LEU A 8 -19.49 3.00 -0.74
CA LEU A 8 -19.84 3.93 0.33
C LEU A 8 -19.17 3.53 1.64
N GLU A 9 -19.18 2.24 1.96
CA GLU A 9 -18.58 1.73 3.19
C GLU A 9 -17.06 1.95 3.21
N LEU A 10 -16.37 1.72 2.10
CA LEU A 10 -14.92 1.94 1.98
C LEU A 10 -14.52 3.44 1.97
N ARG A 11 -15.45 4.36 1.64
CA ARG A 11 -15.21 5.82 1.78
C ARG A 11 -15.51 6.34 3.17
N LYS A 12 -16.24 5.57 3.97
CA LYS A 12 -16.69 5.94 5.30
C LYS A 12 -15.56 5.72 6.27
N VAL A 13 -15.12 6.80 6.92
CA VAL A 13 -14.12 6.75 7.98
C VAL A 13 -14.73 7.50 9.17
N GLU A 14 -15.47 6.76 9.99
CA GLU A 14 -16.18 7.29 11.15
C GLU A 14 -15.66 6.65 12.43
N PHE A 15 -15.11 7.49 13.31
CA PHE A 15 -14.63 7.11 14.63
C PHE A 15 -15.60 7.60 15.71
N SER A 16 -15.85 6.77 16.72
CA SER A 16 -16.41 7.29 17.98
C SER A 16 -15.44 8.26 18.66
N THR A 17 -15.97 9.23 19.40
CA THR A 17 -15.17 10.25 20.09
C THR A 17 -14.14 9.60 21.03
N PRO A 18 -12.84 9.95 20.95
CA PRO A 18 -11.83 9.44 21.86
C PRO A 18 -12.07 10.00 23.26
N ASN A 19 -12.30 9.12 24.23
CA ASN A 19 -12.48 9.46 25.63
C ASN A 19 -11.95 8.29 26.47
N ASP A 20 -10.89 8.54 27.24
CA ASP A 20 -10.17 7.57 28.07
C ASP A 20 -11.07 6.91 29.14
N LYS A 21 -12.18 7.57 29.52
CA LYS A 21 -13.18 7.03 30.44
C LYS A 21 -14.15 6.05 29.78
N ILE A 22 -14.21 6.01 28.45
CA ILE A 22 -15.05 5.06 27.71
C ILE A 22 -14.23 3.76 27.53
N PRO A 23 -14.74 2.60 27.98
CA PRO A 23 -14.12 1.31 27.69
C PRO A 23 -14.02 1.06 26.18
N PHE A 24 -12.93 0.44 25.73
CA PHE A 24 -12.69 0.24 24.30
C PHE A 24 -13.78 -0.57 23.60
N GLU A 25 -14.41 -1.48 24.34
CA GLU A 25 -15.52 -2.32 23.92
C GLU A 25 -16.73 -1.51 23.42
N LYS A 26 -16.86 -0.26 23.88
CA LYS A 26 -17.95 0.66 23.55
C LYS A 26 -17.60 1.65 22.45
N HIS A 27 -16.33 1.75 22.06
CA HIS A 27 -15.95 2.54 20.89
C HIS A 27 -16.48 1.87 19.62
N THR A 28 -16.74 2.68 18.60
CA THR A 28 -17.26 2.19 17.31
C THR A 28 -16.42 2.70 16.16
N TYR A 29 -16.26 1.86 15.15
CA TYR A 29 -15.72 2.22 13.84
C TYR A 29 -16.74 1.84 12.78
N ASN A 30 -17.23 2.83 12.02
CA ASN A 30 -18.28 2.66 11.01
C ASN A 30 -19.57 1.95 11.52
N GLY A 31 -19.81 1.92 12.83
CA GLY A 31 -20.94 1.25 13.47
C GLY A 31 -20.64 -0.13 14.03
N VAL A 32 -19.43 -0.67 13.85
CA VAL A 32 -18.95 -1.88 14.51
C VAL A 32 -18.34 -1.53 15.86
N LEU A 33 -18.80 -2.17 16.92
CA LEU A 33 -18.32 -1.98 18.29
C LEU A 33 -16.98 -2.68 18.52
N GLY A 34 -16.16 -2.12 19.40
CA GLY A 34 -14.89 -2.72 19.83
C GLY A 34 -15.06 -4.14 20.38
N ILE A 35 -16.17 -4.42 21.08
CA ILE A 35 -16.47 -5.77 21.59
C ILE A 35 -16.70 -6.81 20.49
N GLN A 36 -17.15 -6.38 19.31
CA GLN A 36 -17.37 -7.27 18.16
C GLN A 36 -16.04 -7.62 17.47
N GLY A 37 -15.03 -6.77 17.64
CA GLY A 37 -13.69 -6.97 17.12
C GLY A 37 -13.57 -6.77 15.61
N CYS A 38 -12.33 -6.86 15.13
CA CYS A 38 -11.96 -6.67 13.74
C CYS A 38 -12.58 -7.72 12.80
N GLU A 39 -12.75 -8.96 13.27
CA GLU A 39 -13.32 -10.06 12.48
C GLU A 39 -14.77 -9.75 12.03
N ALA A 40 -15.57 -9.12 12.89
CA ALA A 40 -16.93 -8.72 12.52
C ALA A 40 -16.94 -7.71 11.36
N TYR A 41 -15.98 -6.79 11.34
CA TYR A 41 -15.85 -5.81 10.27
C TYR A 41 -15.30 -6.41 8.99
N TYR A 42 -14.30 -7.30 9.11
CA TYR A 42 -13.80 -8.08 7.99
C TYR A 42 -14.93 -8.84 7.30
N ASN A 43 -15.73 -9.60 8.06
CA ASN A 43 -16.85 -10.37 7.51
C ASN A 43 -17.92 -9.48 6.86
N HIS A 44 -18.14 -8.29 7.43
CA HIS A 44 -19.05 -7.31 6.83
C HIS A 44 -18.52 -6.81 5.47
N LEU A 45 -17.26 -6.39 5.41
CA LEU A 45 -16.64 -5.92 4.17
C LEU A 45 -16.49 -7.03 3.14
N ASP A 46 -16.18 -8.26 3.55
CA ASP A 46 -16.07 -9.41 2.64
C ASP A 46 -17.40 -9.71 1.96
N LYS A 47 -18.50 -9.65 2.71
CA LYS A 47 -19.85 -9.79 2.14
C LYS A 47 -20.13 -8.71 1.08
N LEU A 48 -19.92 -7.44 1.43
CA LEU A 48 -20.11 -6.33 0.49
C LEU A 48 -19.20 -6.44 -0.73
N TYR A 49 -17.97 -6.92 -0.52
CA TYR A 49 -16.97 -7.14 -1.54
C TYR A 49 -17.42 -8.19 -2.55
N ASN A 50 -17.85 -9.35 -2.06
CA ASN A 50 -18.32 -10.44 -2.91
C ASN A 50 -19.56 -10.01 -3.70
N GLU A 51 -20.54 -9.37 -3.05
CA GLU A 51 -21.72 -8.83 -3.72
C GLU A 51 -21.34 -7.81 -4.82
N TYR A 52 -20.36 -6.94 -4.58
CA TYR A 52 -19.89 -5.97 -5.56
C TYR A 52 -19.25 -6.64 -6.78
N PHE A 53 -18.37 -7.62 -6.58
CA PHE A 53 -17.68 -8.29 -7.67
C PHE A 53 -18.55 -9.28 -8.44
N GLU A 54 -19.56 -9.90 -7.83
CA GLU A 54 -20.57 -10.64 -8.59
C GLU A 54 -21.33 -9.71 -9.54
N ASN A 55 -21.76 -8.54 -9.07
CA ASN A 55 -22.41 -7.56 -9.94
C ASN A 55 -21.50 -7.09 -11.09
N ILE A 56 -20.18 -6.96 -10.86
CA ILE A 56 -19.22 -6.66 -11.94
C ILE A 56 -19.21 -7.79 -12.98
N ARG A 57 -19.15 -9.05 -12.55
CA ARG A 57 -19.11 -10.20 -13.48
C ARG A 57 -20.39 -10.29 -14.29
N GLU A 58 -21.55 -10.14 -13.67
CA GLU A 58 -22.85 -10.11 -14.36
C GLU A 58 -22.91 -8.98 -15.39
N ASN A 59 -22.43 -7.77 -15.05
CA ASN A 59 -22.37 -6.66 -15.99
C ASN A 59 -21.44 -6.94 -17.17
N ILE A 60 -20.27 -7.54 -16.92
CA ILE A 60 -19.35 -7.94 -17.98
C ILE A 60 -20.00 -8.98 -18.90
N GLU A 61 -20.66 -10.00 -18.33
CA GLU A 61 -21.37 -11.03 -19.11
C GLU A 61 -22.45 -10.43 -20.02
N ASN A 62 -23.21 -9.46 -19.51
CA ASN A 62 -24.19 -8.72 -20.31
C ASN A 62 -23.53 -7.88 -21.42
N LEU A 63 -22.34 -7.31 -21.15
CA LEU A 63 -21.57 -6.51 -22.10
C LEU A 63 -20.79 -7.34 -23.13
N LEU A 64 -20.65 -8.66 -22.94
CA LEU A 64 -19.97 -9.54 -23.91
C LEU A 64 -20.60 -9.50 -25.31
N PHE A 65 -21.89 -9.18 -25.39
CA PHE A 65 -22.64 -9.09 -26.66
C PHE A 65 -22.51 -7.72 -27.35
N SER A 66 -21.96 -6.70 -26.68
CA SER A 66 -21.72 -5.36 -27.24
C SER A 66 -20.40 -5.30 -28.01
N ASP A 67 -19.26 -5.20 -27.31
CA ASP A 67 -17.91 -5.24 -27.86
C ASP A 67 -16.86 -5.20 -26.73
N LYS A 68 -15.61 -5.56 -27.04
CA LYS A 68 -14.50 -5.56 -26.08
C LYS A 68 -14.19 -4.17 -25.48
N ASN A 69 -14.29 -3.08 -26.25
CA ASN A 69 -13.95 -1.75 -25.74
C ASN A 69 -14.95 -1.29 -24.68
N SER A 70 -16.23 -1.64 -24.82
CA SER A 70 -17.26 -1.37 -23.82
C SER A 70 -16.92 -2.01 -22.46
N ILE A 71 -16.40 -3.24 -22.44
CA ILE A 71 -15.94 -3.92 -21.21
C ILE A 71 -14.74 -3.19 -20.59
N LEU A 72 -13.77 -2.77 -21.41
CA LEU A 72 -12.58 -2.06 -20.94
C LEU A 72 -12.91 -0.69 -20.36
N ILE A 73 -13.80 0.07 -21.00
CA ILE A 73 -14.28 1.36 -20.49
C ILE A 73 -14.95 1.16 -19.12
N TYR A 74 -15.88 0.20 -19.02
CA TYR A 74 -16.56 -0.12 -17.77
C TYR A 74 -15.59 -0.48 -16.64
N LEU A 75 -14.63 -1.37 -16.90
CA LEU A 75 -13.64 -1.78 -15.91
C LEU A 75 -12.71 -0.63 -15.51
N ASN A 76 -12.30 0.20 -16.47
CA ASN A 76 -11.47 1.38 -16.20
C ASN A 76 -12.19 2.40 -15.30
N ASP A 77 -13.49 2.62 -15.53
CA ASP A 77 -14.31 3.48 -14.67
C ASP A 77 -14.35 2.95 -13.23
N LYS A 78 -14.39 1.62 -13.04
CA LYS A 78 -14.33 1.00 -11.71
C LYS A 78 -12.94 1.14 -11.06
N ILE A 79 -11.86 1.03 -11.84
CA ILE A 79 -10.50 1.26 -11.33
C ILE A 79 -10.36 2.71 -10.84
N ILE A 80 -10.74 3.69 -11.66
CA ILE A 80 -10.72 5.11 -11.31
C ILE A 80 -11.53 5.37 -10.04
N LEU A 81 -12.69 4.73 -9.91
CA LEU A 81 -13.52 4.84 -8.73
C LEU A 81 -12.81 4.34 -7.47
N PHE A 82 -12.16 3.17 -7.52
CA PHE A 82 -11.41 2.62 -6.39
C PHE A 82 -10.15 3.42 -6.04
N ASP A 83 -9.46 3.97 -7.04
CA ASP A 83 -8.35 4.91 -6.80
C ASP A 83 -8.83 6.16 -6.08
N SER A 84 -10.00 6.70 -6.46
CA SER A 84 -10.64 7.80 -5.73
C SER A 84 -11.03 7.41 -4.31
N ILE A 85 -11.56 6.20 -4.08
CA ILE A 85 -11.83 5.69 -2.72
C ILE A 85 -10.54 5.67 -1.88
N LYS A 86 -9.44 5.18 -2.46
CA LYS A 86 -8.13 5.14 -1.78
C LYS A 86 -7.64 6.54 -1.43
N SER A 87 -7.80 7.51 -2.33
CA SER A 87 -7.45 8.92 -2.07
C SER A 87 -8.27 9.48 -0.92
N ASP A 88 -9.61 9.38 -0.99
CA ASP A 88 -10.53 9.83 0.06
C ASP A 88 -10.20 9.20 1.42
N PHE A 89 -9.93 7.90 1.42
CA PHE A 89 -9.58 7.18 2.64
C PHE A 89 -8.29 7.72 3.26
N ASN A 90 -7.25 7.95 2.45
CA ASN A 90 -5.98 8.48 2.95
C ASN A 90 -6.11 9.92 3.47
N GLU A 91 -6.98 10.72 2.86
CA GLU A 91 -7.27 12.09 3.35
C GLU A 91 -8.04 12.08 4.68
N LYS A 92 -9.01 11.18 4.84
CA LYS A 92 -9.84 11.08 6.05
C LYS A 92 -9.16 10.32 7.19
N ASN A 93 -8.34 9.32 6.87
CA ASN A 93 -7.57 8.55 7.84
C ASN A 93 -6.20 9.20 8.07
N TYR A 94 -6.23 10.42 8.62
CA TYR A 94 -5.04 11.25 8.87
C TYR A 94 -4.18 10.75 10.04
N MET A 95 -4.62 9.72 10.77
CA MET A 95 -3.97 9.28 12.00
C MET A 95 -2.95 8.17 11.72
N ASP A 96 -1.70 8.42 12.08
CA ASP A 96 -0.66 7.39 12.14
C ASP A 96 -0.85 6.56 13.41
N TRP A 97 -1.67 5.51 13.29
CA TRP A 97 -1.99 4.63 14.40
C TRP A 97 -0.77 3.90 14.96
N ASP A 98 0.23 3.60 14.12
CA ASP A 98 1.47 2.96 14.58
C ASP A 98 2.27 3.90 15.48
N ALA A 99 2.47 5.15 15.03
CA ALA A 99 3.13 6.16 15.85
C ALA A 99 2.37 6.44 17.16
N TYR A 100 1.04 6.47 17.11
CA TYR A 100 0.21 6.71 18.29
C TYR A 100 0.26 5.55 19.29
N ILE A 101 0.24 4.30 18.82
CA ILE A 101 0.41 3.10 19.67
C ILE A 101 1.78 3.13 20.34
N VAL A 102 2.85 3.42 19.61
CA VAL A 102 4.20 3.55 20.18
C VAL A 102 4.26 4.67 21.23
N SER A 103 3.55 5.79 21.00
CA SER A 103 3.44 6.88 21.97
C SER A 103 2.73 6.41 23.25
N CYS A 104 1.61 5.70 23.12
CA CYS A 104 0.90 5.09 24.25
C CYS A 104 1.82 4.15 25.04
N GLU A 105 2.55 3.27 24.36
CA GLU A 105 3.47 2.31 25.00
C GLU A 105 4.61 3.02 25.76
N LYS A 106 5.15 4.11 25.20
CA LYS A 106 6.19 4.92 25.86
C LYS A 106 5.64 5.66 27.08
N TYR A 107 4.51 6.34 26.92
CA TYR A 107 3.91 7.18 27.96
C TYR A 107 3.42 6.35 29.15
N TYR A 108 2.95 5.13 28.88
CA TYR A 108 2.42 4.23 29.90
C TYR A 108 3.36 3.08 30.26
N SER A 109 4.64 3.18 29.88
CA SER A 109 5.69 2.14 30.06
C SER A 109 5.80 1.57 31.48
N GLU A 110 5.36 2.29 32.51
CA GLU A 110 5.28 1.80 33.90
C GLU A 110 3.85 1.59 34.44
N ASN A 111 2.78 1.98 33.72
CA ASN A 111 1.41 2.06 34.26
C ASN A 111 0.26 1.57 33.35
N ILE A 112 0.48 0.95 32.18
CA ILE A 112 -0.64 0.30 31.45
C ILE A 112 -1.32 -0.76 32.33
N LYS A 113 -0.58 -1.47 33.19
CA LYS A 113 -1.17 -2.54 34.02
C LYS A 113 -2.09 -2.03 35.13
N SER A 114 -1.85 -0.82 35.64
CA SER A 114 -2.51 -0.23 36.82
C SER A 114 -3.50 0.89 36.49
N ASN A 115 -3.34 1.56 35.35
CA ASN A 115 -4.21 2.68 34.94
C ASN A 115 -5.24 2.23 33.88
N GLN A 116 -6.51 2.21 34.26
CA GLN A 116 -7.60 1.79 33.38
C GLN A 116 -7.81 2.73 32.17
N GLY A 117 -7.63 4.04 32.34
CA GLY A 117 -7.73 5.00 31.24
C GLY A 117 -6.66 4.75 30.18
N ALA A 118 -5.43 4.48 30.62
CA ALA A 118 -4.32 4.10 29.73
C ALA A 118 -4.58 2.80 28.97
N LYS A 119 -5.15 1.77 29.63
CA LYS A 119 -5.57 0.53 28.96
C LYS A 119 -6.62 0.79 27.89
N ASN A 120 -7.63 1.60 28.23
CA ASN A 120 -8.70 1.93 27.31
C ASN A 120 -8.13 2.65 26.08
N GLU A 121 -7.33 3.70 26.27
CA GLU A 121 -6.71 4.45 25.17
C GLU A 121 -5.86 3.56 24.26
N TYR A 122 -4.99 2.72 24.84
CA TYR A 122 -4.15 1.78 24.09
C TYR A 122 -4.97 0.77 23.27
N ASN A 123 -5.99 0.17 23.89
CA ASN A 123 -6.84 -0.81 23.21
C ASN A 123 -7.70 -0.15 22.12
N THR A 124 -8.16 1.09 22.36
CA THR A 124 -8.88 1.89 21.35
C THR A 124 -8.00 2.21 20.15
N ALA A 125 -6.73 2.58 20.38
CA ALA A 125 -5.77 2.81 19.30
C ALA A 125 -5.53 1.55 18.46
N LYS A 126 -5.35 0.39 19.11
CA LYS A 126 -5.25 -0.90 18.42
C LYS A 126 -6.49 -1.24 17.62
N PHE A 127 -7.66 -1.07 18.23
CA PHE A 127 -8.94 -1.29 17.56
C PHE A 127 -9.04 -0.46 16.28
N PHE A 128 -8.81 0.86 16.34
CA PHE A 128 -8.89 1.69 15.14
C PHE A 128 -7.81 1.38 14.10
N LYS A 129 -6.60 0.98 14.52
CA LYS A 129 -5.57 0.48 13.62
C LYS A 129 -6.05 -0.75 12.84
N GLU A 130 -6.58 -1.75 13.54
CA GLU A 130 -7.04 -3.00 12.91
C GLU A 130 -8.21 -2.75 11.95
N MET A 131 -9.15 -1.89 12.33
CA MET A 131 -10.33 -1.57 11.52
C MET A 131 -9.94 -0.80 10.25
N SER A 132 -9.12 0.24 10.39
CA SER A 132 -8.61 1.00 9.25
C SER A 132 -7.72 0.15 8.34
N GLY A 133 -6.87 -0.72 8.90
CA GLY A 133 -6.06 -1.68 8.14
C GLY A 133 -6.92 -2.66 7.33
N THR A 134 -8.02 -3.14 7.91
CA THR A 134 -8.98 -4.01 7.21
C THR A 134 -9.65 -3.29 6.04
N GLN A 135 -10.03 -2.03 6.22
CA GLN A 135 -10.60 -1.22 5.15
C GLN A 135 -9.61 -0.99 4.00
N VAL A 136 -8.35 -0.66 4.33
CA VAL A 136 -7.26 -0.53 3.33
C VAL A 136 -7.09 -1.83 2.55
N TYR A 137 -7.07 -2.97 3.24
CA TYR A 137 -6.96 -4.27 2.60
C TYR A 137 -8.04 -4.48 1.53
N PHE A 138 -9.31 -4.17 1.82
CA PHE A 138 -10.38 -4.32 0.82
C PHE A 138 -10.32 -3.30 -0.32
N ILE A 139 -9.84 -2.08 -0.07
CA ILE A 139 -9.57 -1.08 -1.12
C ILE A 139 -8.50 -1.62 -2.08
N GLU A 140 -7.37 -2.09 -1.55
CA GLU A 140 -6.26 -2.58 -2.35
C GLU A 140 -6.60 -3.88 -3.08
N LYS A 141 -7.32 -4.79 -2.42
CA LYS A 141 -7.88 -6.00 -3.03
C LYS A 141 -8.79 -5.65 -4.21
N GLY A 142 -9.67 -4.66 -4.06
CA GLY A 142 -10.56 -4.19 -5.12
C GLY A 142 -9.81 -3.65 -6.34
N ILE A 143 -8.81 -2.79 -6.13
CA ILE A 143 -7.95 -2.26 -7.20
C ILE A 143 -7.26 -3.40 -7.95
N ASN A 144 -6.63 -4.32 -7.22
CA ASN A 144 -5.88 -5.43 -7.81
C ASN A 144 -6.78 -6.33 -8.65
N ASP A 145 -7.96 -6.70 -8.16
CA ASP A 145 -8.85 -7.62 -8.85
C ASP A 145 -9.50 -6.95 -10.08
N LEU A 146 -9.83 -5.66 -10.01
CA LEU A 146 -10.29 -4.88 -11.15
C LEU A 146 -9.21 -4.76 -12.25
N GLN A 147 -7.96 -4.49 -11.87
CA GLN A 147 -6.83 -4.45 -12.80
C GLN A 147 -6.59 -5.81 -13.45
N GLN A 148 -6.70 -6.90 -12.70
CA GLN A 148 -6.60 -8.25 -13.25
C GLN A 148 -7.72 -8.52 -14.27
N LEU A 149 -8.96 -8.17 -13.95
CA LEU A 149 -10.09 -8.28 -14.89
C LEU A 149 -9.83 -7.44 -16.16
N PHE A 150 -9.43 -6.18 -16.00
CA PHE A 150 -9.11 -5.30 -17.14
C PHE A 150 -8.05 -5.94 -18.05
N ASN A 151 -6.94 -6.42 -17.48
CA ASN A 151 -5.86 -7.04 -18.24
C ASN A 151 -6.30 -8.32 -18.97
N ASN A 152 -7.14 -9.14 -18.32
CA ASN A 152 -7.68 -10.35 -18.93
C ASN A 152 -8.49 -10.03 -20.20
N TYR A 153 -9.36 -9.01 -20.15
CA TYR A 153 -10.16 -8.59 -21.31
C TYR A 153 -9.36 -7.77 -22.33
N ASN A 154 -8.34 -7.04 -21.88
CA ASN A 154 -7.46 -6.27 -22.76
C ASN A 154 -6.63 -7.20 -23.67
N GLY A 155 -6.56 -8.50 -23.36
CA GLY A 155 -5.75 -9.46 -24.11
C GLY A 155 -4.26 -9.31 -23.84
N GLU A 156 -3.91 -8.48 -22.86
CA GLU A 156 -2.56 -8.41 -22.31
C GLU A 156 -2.40 -9.54 -21.31
N LYS A 157 -1.95 -10.68 -21.85
CA LYS A 157 -1.50 -11.87 -21.14
C LYS A 157 -0.78 -11.48 -19.84
N LYS A 158 -1.44 -11.69 -18.69
CA LYS A 158 -0.95 -11.50 -17.31
C LYS A 158 0.31 -10.61 -17.21
N ILE A 159 0.08 -9.31 -17.07
CA ILE A 159 0.99 -8.46 -16.31
C ILE A 159 0.76 -8.79 -14.83
N ALA A 160 1.28 -9.94 -14.40
CA ALA A 160 1.63 -10.13 -13.01
C ALA A 160 2.87 -9.27 -12.76
N ASP A 161 2.78 -8.24 -11.92
CA ASP A 161 3.93 -7.47 -11.43
C ASP A 161 4.92 -6.97 -12.51
N THR A 162 4.40 -6.48 -13.64
CA THR A 162 5.26 -6.18 -14.80
C THR A 162 5.86 -4.77 -14.77
N SER A 163 5.57 -3.95 -13.76
CA SER A 163 6.31 -2.69 -13.52
C SER A 163 7.74 -2.97 -13.05
N LYS A 164 7.97 -4.00 -12.22
CA LYS A 164 9.31 -4.43 -11.82
C LYS A 164 9.99 -5.31 -12.87
N LYS A 165 9.22 -6.16 -13.58
CA LYS A 165 9.79 -7.16 -14.50
C LYS A 165 10.24 -6.61 -15.86
N ASN A 166 9.57 -5.61 -16.44
CA ASN A 166 9.93 -5.11 -17.78
C ASN A 166 11.22 -4.29 -17.82
N LEU A 167 11.58 -3.59 -16.75
CA LEU A 167 12.87 -2.91 -16.62
C LEU A 167 14.01 -3.91 -16.31
N SER A 168 13.71 -5.01 -15.60
CA SER A 168 14.67 -6.06 -15.25
C SER A 168 15.11 -6.93 -16.43
N ILE A 169 14.20 -7.24 -17.37
CA ILE A 169 14.45 -8.20 -18.47
C ILE A 169 15.30 -7.61 -19.61
N LYS A 170 15.36 -6.27 -19.75
CA LYS A 170 16.16 -5.60 -20.80
C LYS A 170 17.57 -5.17 -20.35
N ASN A 171 17.82 -5.08 -19.04
CA ASN A 171 19.00 -4.42 -18.50
C ASN A 171 19.96 -5.41 -17.83
N ASN A 172 21.15 -5.59 -18.43
CA ASN A 172 22.19 -6.51 -17.93
C ASN A 172 22.84 -6.06 -16.59
N SER A 173 22.52 -4.87 -16.08
CA SER A 173 23.02 -4.35 -14.80
C SER A 173 22.03 -3.37 -14.15
N LEU A 174 22.11 -3.22 -12.82
CA LEU A 174 21.30 -2.26 -12.07
C LEU A 174 21.54 -0.81 -12.53
N SER A 175 22.75 -0.48 -13.00
CA SER A 175 23.04 0.84 -13.57
C SER A 175 22.17 1.12 -14.80
N ALA A 176 22.09 0.15 -15.72
CA ALA A 176 21.25 0.27 -16.92
C ALA A 176 19.75 0.31 -16.58
N TYR A 177 19.33 -0.43 -15.54
CA TYR A 177 17.97 -0.39 -15.01
C TYR A 177 17.60 1.00 -14.49
N VAL A 178 18.48 1.63 -13.72
CA VAL A 178 18.27 2.97 -13.20
C VAL A 178 18.17 3.98 -14.35
N ASP A 179 19.07 3.93 -15.33
CA ASP A 179 19.02 4.82 -16.50
C ASP A 179 17.71 4.67 -17.31
N ASP A 180 17.22 3.44 -17.53
CA ASP A 180 15.92 3.18 -18.19
C ASP A 180 14.74 3.68 -17.35
N TYR A 181 14.76 3.51 -16.01
CA TYR A 181 13.75 4.09 -15.11
C TYR A 181 13.67 5.61 -15.27
N PHE A 182 14.82 6.29 -15.26
CA PHE A 182 14.86 7.74 -15.40
C PHE A 182 14.34 8.23 -16.75
N SER A 183 14.76 7.61 -17.86
CA SER A 183 14.32 8.01 -19.20
C SER A 183 12.81 7.95 -19.42
N ARG A 184 12.08 7.24 -18.55
CA ARG A 184 10.63 7.01 -18.64
C ARG A 184 9.81 7.76 -17.60
N TYR A 185 10.38 8.01 -16.42
CA TYR A 185 9.61 8.43 -15.25
C TYR A 185 10.12 9.70 -14.58
N SER A 186 11.26 10.27 -14.99
CA SER A 186 11.75 11.52 -14.41
C SER A 186 12.62 12.34 -15.37
N ASP A 187 12.20 13.57 -15.67
CA ASP A 187 13.01 14.59 -16.33
C ASP A 187 13.97 15.32 -15.36
N SER A 188 13.99 14.93 -14.08
CA SER A 188 14.79 15.57 -13.03
C SER A 188 15.97 14.70 -12.58
N ASP A 189 17.09 15.36 -12.22
CA ASP A 189 18.31 14.72 -11.67
C ASP A 189 18.19 14.32 -10.19
N THR A 190 16.97 14.37 -9.64
CA THR A 190 16.71 14.11 -8.22
C THR A 190 15.79 12.90 -8.02
N LEU A 191 16.01 12.19 -6.92
CA LEU A 191 15.27 10.99 -6.51
C LEU A 191 14.51 11.25 -5.23
N THR A 192 13.26 10.84 -5.16
CA THR A 192 12.50 10.76 -3.91
C THR A 192 12.69 9.39 -3.26
N ASN A 193 12.13 9.22 -2.07
CA ASN A 193 12.12 7.91 -1.44
C ASN A 193 11.27 6.89 -2.21
N LYS A 194 10.17 7.31 -2.84
CA LYS A 194 9.35 6.41 -3.66
C LYS A 194 10.16 5.87 -4.84
N ASP A 195 10.99 6.72 -5.44
CA ASP A 195 11.90 6.29 -6.53
C ASP A 195 12.92 5.29 -6.03
N LEU A 196 13.51 5.49 -4.84
CA LEU A 196 14.46 4.54 -4.26
C LEU A 196 13.78 3.22 -3.86
N GLU A 197 12.56 3.26 -3.32
CA GLU A 197 11.78 2.06 -3.02
C GLU A 197 11.52 1.25 -4.29
N PHE A 198 11.20 1.94 -5.38
CA PHE A 198 10.96 1.33 -6.68
C PHE A 198 12.24 0.80 -7.32
N ILE A 199 13.34 1.56 -7.28
CA ILE A 199 14.61 1.21 -7.94
C ILE A 199 15.26 -0.02 -7.29
N PHE A 200 15.28 -0.05 -5.96
CA PHE A 200 16.02 -1.06 -5.20
C PHE A 200 15.14 -2.18 -4.66
N ASP A 201 13.82 -2.10 -4.86
CA ASP A 201 12.83 -2.99 -4.27
C ASP A 201 13.01 -3.13 -2.74
N ILE A 202 13.06 -1.98 -2.08
CA ILE A 202 13.26 -1.87 -0.63
C ILE A 202 12.18 -0.98 -0.01
N THR A 203 12.00 -1.10 1.30
CA THR A 203 11.04 -0.29 2.04
C THR A 203 11.68 0.99 2.59
N ARG A 204 10.86 2.00 2.89
CA ARG A 204 11.29 3.25 3.53
C ARG A 204 12.21 3.08 4.74
N PRO A 205 11.94 2.19 5.72
CA PRO A 205 12.86 1.94 6.83
C PRO A 205 14.27 1.50 6.39
N THR A 206 14.37 0.76 5.28
CA THR A 206 15.66 0.36 4.72
C THR A 206 16.41 1.55 4.14
N ILE A 207 15.70 2.46 3.47
CA ILE A 207 16.27 3.69 2.93
C ILE A 207 16.76 4.60 4.07
N ASP A 208 15.97 4.78 5.12
CA ASP A 208 16.36 5.59 6.28
C ASP A 208 17.59 4.99 6.99
N LYS A 209 17.66 3.66 7.11
CA LYS A 209 18.85 2.95 7.60
C LYS A 209 20.07 3.18 6.69
N TRP A 210 19.90 3.12 5.37
CA TRP A 210 20.98 3.34 4.40
C TRP A 210 21.45 4.80 4.38
N LYS A 211 20.55 5.75 4.63
CA LYS A 211 20.89 7.16 4.86
C LYS A 211 21.80 7.31 6.10
N ILE A 212 21.42 6.70 7.24
CA ILE A 212 22.24 6.72 8.47
C ILE A 212 23.62 6.07 8.23
N GLN A 213 23.68 5.03 7.41
CA GLN A 213 24.92 4.34 7.02
C GLN A 213 25.75 5.12 5.97
N GLY A 214 25.34 6.32 5.56
CA GLY A 214 26.04 7.12 4.54
C GLY A 214 25.89 6.59 3.10
N LYS A 215 25.07 5.56 2.88
CA LYS A 215 24.85 4.95 1.56
C LYS A 215 23.97 5.81 0.65
N PHE A 216 23.14 6.68 1.20
CA PHE A 216 22.44 7.73 0.46
C PHE A 216 22.75 9.09 1.06
N ILE A 217 23.06 10.08 0.22
CA ILE A 217 23.24 11.47 0.64
C ILE A 217 21.98 12.24 0.29
N GLN A 218 21.29 12.72 1.33
CA GLN A 218 20.17 13.64 1.15
C GLN A 218 20.69 14.99 0.66
N ILE A 219 20.09 15.53 -0.39
CA ILE A 219 20.42 16.86 -0.94
C ILE A 219 19.38 17.92 -0.58
N SER A 220 18.18 17.52 -0.15
CA SER A 220 17.19 18.45 0.40
C SER A 220 17.59 18.92 1.80
N GLU A 221 17.16 20.13 2.18
CA GLU A 221 17.33 20.64 3.54
C GLU A 221 16.72 19.69 4.58
N GLU A 222 17.35 19.59 5.76
CA GLU A 222 16.85 18.75 6.84
C GLU A 222 15.45 19.20 7.27
N GLY A 223 14.51 18.26 7.39
CA GLY A 223 13.09 18.54 7.68
C GLY A 223 12.22 18.91 6.48
N LYS A 224 12.80 19.18 5.29
CA LYS A 224 12.03 19.53 4.08
C LYS A 224 11.51 18.29 3.37
N ARG A 225 10.25 18.36 2.91
CA ARG A 225 9.57 17.33 2.10
C ARG A 225 9.31 17.86 0.69
N PRO A 226 9.46 17.04 -0.37
CA PRO A 226 9.95 15.67 -0.36
C PRO A 226 11.44 15.60 -0.01
N ILE A 227 11.87 14.48 0.59
CA ILE A 227 13.30 14.22 0.79
C ILE A 227 13.88 13.79 -0.56
N LEU A 228 14.94 14.48 -0.97
CA LEU A 228 15.58 14.32 -2.28
C LEU A 228 16.99 13.76 -2.15
N TYR A 229 17.37 12.95 -3.14
CA TYR A 229 18.70 12.37 -3.32
C TYR A 229 19.21 12.66 -4.74
N SER A 230 20.52 12.76 -4.94
CA SER A 230 21.09 12.95 -6.28
C SER A 230 21.09 11.64 -7.07
N LYS A 231 20.59 11.67 -8.31
CA LYS A 231 20.72 10.56 -9.26
C LYS A 231 22.18 10.16 -9.45
N GLU A 232 23.06 11.15 -9.64
CA GLU A 232 24.49 10.94 -9.89
C GLU A 232 25.16 10.23 -8.72
N ASP A 233 24.88 10.64 -7.48
CA ASP A 233 25.43 9.99 -6.27
C ASP A 233 24.98 8.53 -6.18
N VAL A 234 23.70 8.27 -6.41
CA VAL A 234 23.14 6.90 -6.38
C VAL A 234 23.80 6.03 -7.45
N MET A 235 23.96 6.53 -8.67
CA MET A 235 24.62 5.81 -9.76
C MET A 235 26.10 5.53 -9.47
N ASN A 236 26.82 6.50 -8.93
CA ASN A 236 28.22 6.33 -8.54
C ASN A 236 28.38 5.29 -7.43
N LYS A 237 27.47 5.27 -6.45
CA LYS A 237 27.50 4.29 -5.37
C LYS A 237 27.11 2.88 -5.81
N ILE A 238 26.26 2.73 -6.83
CA ILE A 238 26.01 1.44 -7.49
C ILE A 238 27.28 0.97 -8.21
N LYS A 239 27.91 1.83 -9.04
CA LYS A 239 29.14 1.50 -9.79
C LYS A 239 30.31 1.12 -8.88
N ASN A 240 30.42 1.78 -7.73
CA ASN A 240 31.48 1.54 -6.74
C ASN A 240 31.15 0.40 -5.75
N GLY A 241 30.02 -0.29 -5.90
CA GLY A 241 29.64 -1.43 -5.06
C GLY A 241 29.23 -1.07 -3.62
N VAL A 242 29.02 0.21 -3.31
CA VAL A 242 28.57 0.69 -1.98
C VAL A 242 27.08 0.38 -1.76
N LEU A 243 26.29 0.54 -2.82
CA LEU A 243 24.89 0.12 -2.87
C LEU A 243 24.80 -1.27 -3.52
N PRO A 244 24.09 -2.22 -2.90
CA PRO A 244 24.02 -3.58 -3.44
C PRO A 244 23.28 -3.58 -4.80
N HIS A 245 23.74 -4.44 -5.72
CA HIS A 245 22.93 -4.83 -6.88
C HIS A 245 21.79 -5.72 -6.39
N ARG A 246 20.56 -5.22 -6.28
CA ARG A 246 19.40 -6.10 -6.13
C ARG A 246 18.25 -5.70 -7.04
N LEU A 247 18.00 -6.59 -8.01
CA LEU A 247 16.66 -6.98 -8.43
C LEU A 247 16.34 -8.44 -8.06
N THR A 248 17.32 -9.23 -7.60
CA THR A 248 17.23 -10.46 -6.79
C THR A 248 18.60 -11.16 -6.85
N ASP A 249 19.03 -11.81 -5.76
CA ASP A 249 20.08 -12.85 -5.79
C ASP A 249 19.62 -14.14 -6.54
N VAL A 250 18.65 -14.05 -7.47
CA VAL A 250 17.90 -15.21 -8.00
C VAL A 250 18.47 -15.78 -9.30
N GLU A 251 19.36 -15.10 -10.03
CA GLU A 251 20.00 -15.75 -11.18
C GLU A 251 21.29 -16.54 -10.85
N GLN A 252 21.88 -16.36 -9.66
CA GLN A 252 23.20 -16.95 -9.37
C GLN A 252 23.24 -18.16 -8.41
N LYS A 253 22.13 -18.56 -7.77
CA LYS A 253 22.12 -19.81 -6.97
C LYS A 253 21.27 -20.96 -7.54
N GLY A 254 20.59 -20.75 -8.66
CA GLY A 254 19.85 -21.80 -9.38
C GLY A 254 20.63 -22.52 -10.50
N ARG A 255 21.85 -22.10 -10.83
CA ARG A 255 22.73 -22.76 -11.83
C ARG A 255 23.88 -23.58 -11.24
N LEU A 256 23.81 -23.88 -9.94
CA LEU A 256 24.63 -24.91 -9.32
C LEU A 256 23.75 -26.13 -9.09
N TYR A 257 23.41 -26.85 -10.16
CA TYR A 257 23.31 -28.32 -10.25
C TYR A 257 22.83 -28.65 -11.68
N MET A 258 23.53 -29.58 -12.33
CA MET A 258 23.28 -30.17 -13.66
C MET A 258 23.95 -29.50 -14.87
N VAL A 259 25.24 -29.82 -15.07
CA VAL A 259 25.92 -30.41 -16.26
C VAL A 259 27.38 -30.54 -15.78
N LYS A 260 28.03 -31.69 -15.56
CA LYS A 260 27.96 -33.08 -16.04
C LYS A 260 28.33 -34.00 -14.88
#